data_AF-A0A7C3R2F0-F1
#
_entry.id   AF-A0A7C3R2F0-F1
#
_cell.length_a   1.000
_cell.length_b   1.000
_cell.length_c   1.000
_cell.angle_alpha   90.00
_cell.angle_beta   90.00
_cell.angle_gamma   90.00
#
_symmetry.space_group_name_H-M   'P 1'
#
loop_
_entity.id
_entity.type
_entity.pdbx_description
1 polymer ?
#
loop_
_entity_poly.entity_id
_entity_poly.type
_entity_poly.pdbx_seq_one_letter_code
_entity_poly.pdbx_strand_id
1 'polypeptide(L)' 'VYVSQGPLAAEVAKGKLEAAGIPALLRYEAIGRVLGLTVDGLGKVEVLVNAEREAEARELLQESDGP' A
#
# COMPACT_ATOMS: atom_id res chain seq x y z
N VAL A 1 0.39 -5.52 3.77
CA VAL A 1 0.96 -6.20 2.58
C VAL A 1 1.87 -5.28 1.77
N TYR A 2 1.57 -3.98 1.65
CA TYR A 2 2.42 -3.00 0.95
C TYR A 2 2.41 -1.65 1.67
N VAL A 3 3.46 -0.84 1.50
CA VAL A 3 3.62 0.49 2.11
C VAL A 3 4.18 1.45 1.07
N SER A 4 3.60 2.63 0.93
CA SER A 4 4.09 3.70 0.06
C SER A 4 4.26 5.03 0.77
N GLN A 5 5.07 5.90 0.17
CA GLN A 5 5.08 7.33 0.46
C GLN A 5 4.05 8.01 -0.44
N GLY A 6 2.92 8.40 0.14
CA GLY A 6 1.80 9.01 -0.56
C GLY A 6 0.79 8.03 -1.17
N PRO A 7 -0.37 8.56 -1.61
CA PRO A 7 -1.53 7.76 -1.98
C PRO A 7 -1.41 7.07 -3.34
N LEU A 8 -0.66 7.63 -4.29
CA LEU A 8 -0.68 7.15 -5.68
C LEU A 8 -0.27 5.67 -5.81
N ALA A 9 0.90 5.31 -5.27
CA ALA A 9 1.37 3.93 -5.33
C ALA A 9 0.50 2.97 -4.50
N ALA A 10 -0.06 3.44 -3.38
CA ALA A 10 -1.01 2.66 -2.58
C ALA A 10 -2.31 2.37 -3.34
N GLU A 11 -2.86 3.35 -4.07
CA GLU A 11 -4.06 3.17 -4.89
C GLU A 11 -3.80 2.22 -6.06
N VAL A 12 -2.62 2.28 -6.69
CA VAL A 12 -2.22 1.32 -7.73
C VAL A 12 -2.16 -0.10 -7.17
N ALA A 13 -1.49 -0.29 -6.03
CA ALA A 13 -1.40 -1.59 -5.37
C ALA A 13 -2.78 -2.12 -4.95
N LYS A 14 -3.64 -1.26 -4.39
CA LYS A 14 -5.03 -1.60 -4.05
C LYS A 14 -5.81 -2.02 -5.29
N GLY A 15 -5.77 -1.24 -6.37
CA GLY A 15 -6.49 -1.55 -7.60
C GLY A 15 -6.06 -2.89 -8.21
N LYS A 16 -4.76 -3.21 -8.16
CA LYS A 16 -4.25 -4.52 -8.60
C LYS A 16 -4.83 -5.67 -7.76
N LEU A 17 -4.82 -5.54 -6.43
CA LEU A 17 -5.38 -6.54 -5.53
C LEU A 17 -6.88 -6.71 -5.73
N GLU A 18 -7.63 -5.61 -5.84
CA GLU A 18 -9.08 -5.64 -6.07
C GLU A 18 -9.43 -6.25 -7.43
N ALA A 19 -8.65 -6.00 -8.49
CA ALA A 19 -8.81 -6.63 -9.80
C ALA A 19 -8.57 -8.15 -9.77
N ALA A 20 -7.71 -8.63 -8.87
CA ALA A 20 -7.50 -10.05 -8.58
C ALA A 20 -8.55 -10.62 -7.59
N GLY A 21 -9.54 -9.82 -7.21
CA GLY A 21 -10.60 -10.21 -6.28
C GLY A 21 -10.16 -10.26 -4.82
N ILE A 22 -9.02 -9.67 -4.46
CA ILE A 22 -8.54 -9.51 -3.07
C ILE A 22 -9.02 -8.17 -2.51
N PRO A 23 -9.92 -8.17 -1.51
CA PRO A 23 -10.33 -6.92 -0.86
C PRO A 23 -9.13 -6.27 -0.16
N ALA A 24 -8.89 -4.98 -0.47
CA ALA A 24 -7.80 -4.22 0.08
C ALA A 24 -8.26 -2.89 0.70
N LEU A 25 -7.63 -2.48 1.80
CA LEU A 25 -7.90 -1.23 2.51
C LEU A 25 -6.64 -0.38 2.58
N LEU A 26 -6.82 0.94 2.51
CA LEU A 26 -5.74 1.90 2.74
C LEU A 26 -5.83 2.45 4.15
N ARG A 27 -4.70 2.41 4.87
CA ARG A 27 -4.52 3.08 6.15
C ARG A 27 -3.53 4.22 5.98
N TYR A 28 -4.01 5.42 6.26
CA TYR A 28 -3.22 6.65 6.19
C TYR A 28 -2.65 6.96 7.58
N GLU A 29 -1.33 7.04 7.72
CA GLU A 29 -0.73 7.58 8.93
C GLU A 29 -0.68 9.12 8.85
N ALA A 30 -1.48 9.79 9.67
CA ALA A 30 -1.54 11.25 9.76
C ALA A 30 -0.41 11.90 10.59
N ILE A 31 0.55 11.11 11.10
CA ILE A 31 1.49 11.54 12.15
C ILE A 31 2.66 12.39 11.62
N GLY A 32 2.84 12.52 10.31
CA GLY A 32 3.89 13.35 9.68
C GLY A 32 3.81 14.86 9.94
N ARG A 33 2.82 15.35 10.70
CA ARG A 33 2.66 16.78 11.02
C ARG A 33 3.33 17.20 12.34
N VAL A 34 3.80 16.26 13.18
CA VAL A 34 4.37 16.57 14.51
C VAL A 34 5.90 16.68 14.51
N LEU A 35 6.60 15.99 13.59
CA LEU A 35 8.03 16.14 13.34
C LEU A 35 8.20 16.42 11.85
N GLY A 36 8.65 17.61 11.45
CA GLY A 36 8.81 18.07 10.06
C GLY A 36 9.84 17.30 9.22
N LEU A 37 9.68 15.98 9.10
CA LEU A 37 10.54 15.05 8.38
C LEU A 37 9.66 14.08 7.58
N THR A 38 8.91 14.60 6.61
CA THR A 38 8.53 13.78 5.46
C THR A 38 9.47 14.18 4.34
N VAL A 39 10.37 13.28 3.96
CA VAL A 39 11.34 13.51 2.88
C VAL A 39 10.62 13.89 1.57
N ASP A 40 9.36 13.47 1.41
CA ASP A 40 8.55 13.66 0.19
C ASP A 40 7.13 14.25 0.43
N GLY A 41 6.80 14.69 1.65
CA GLY A 41 5.55 15.45 1.92
C GLY A 41 4.21 14.71 1.94
N LEU A 42 4.10 13.47 1.43
CA LEU A 42 2.81 12.83 1.16
C LEU A 42 2.30 11.87 2.24
N GLY A 43 3.11 11.59 3.28
CA GLY A 43 2.75 10.72 4.40
C GLY A 43 2.76 9.23 4.05
N LYS A 44 2.91 8.38 5.08
CA LYS A 44 2.94 6.92 4.92
C LYS A 44 1.52 6.38 4.69
N VAL A 45 1.37 5.55 3.67
CA VAL A 45 0.12 4.84 3.37
C VAL A 45 0.38 3.34 3.35
N GLU A 46 -0.45 2.58 4.06
CA GLU A 46 -0.33 1.14 4.19
C GLU A 46 -1.51 0.45 3.50
N VAL A 47 -1.21 -0.53 2.65
CA VAL A 47 -2.19 -1.40 2.01
C VAL A 47 -2.36 -2.66 2.85
N LEU A 48 -3.60 -2.90 3.26
CA LEU A 48 -4.02 -3.98 4.14
C LEU A 48 -4.93 -4.94 3.38
N VAL A 49 -4.82 -6.23 3.71
CA VAL A 49 -5.68 -7.30 3.23
C VAL A 49 -6.06 -8.20 4.40
N ASN A 50 -7.02 -9.10 4.22
CA ASN A 50 -7.25 -10.18 5.19
C ASN A 50 -5.97 -11.03 5.31
N ALA A 51 -5.61 -11.40 6.55
CA ALA A 51 -4.46 -12.23 6.87
C ALA A 51 -4.44 -13.54 6.07
N GLU A 52 -5.61 -14.15 5.82
CA GLU A 52 -5.74 -15.39 5.05
C GLU A 52 -5.25 -15.25 3.59
N ARG A 53 -5.24 -14.04 3.05
CA ARG A 53 -4.83 -13.72 1.67
C ARG A 53 -3.54 -12.92 1.61
N GLU A 54 -2.81 -12.79 2.72
CA GLU A 54 -1.58 -12.00 2.76
C GLU A 54 -0.51 -12.55 1.81
N ALA A 55 -0.31 -13.87 1.78
CA ALA A 55 0.67 -14.52 0.92
C ALA A 55 0.35 -14.29 -0.56
N GLU A 56 -0.89 -14.61 -0.97
CA GLU A 56 -1.42 -14.38 -2.32
C GLU A 56 -1.26 -12.92 -2.76
N ALA A 57 -1.62 -11.97 -1.87
CA ALA A 57 -1.49 -10.54 -2.13
C ALA A 57 -0.02 -10.11 -2.29
N ARG A 58 0.90 -10.65 -1.50
CA ARG A 58 2.34 -10.34 -1.61
C ARG A 58 2.92 -10.83 -2.93
N GLU A 59 2.61 -12.06 -3.32
CA GLU A 59 3.05 -12.65 -4.59
C GLU A 59 2.54 -11.83 -5.77
N LEU A 60 1.25 -11.49 -5.78
CA LEU A 60 0.67 -10.66 -6.83
C LEU A 60 1.36 -9.30 -6.93
N LEU A 61 1.66 -8.62 -5.82
CA LEU A 61 2.31 -7.31 -5.90
C LEU A 61 3.75 -7.39 -6.42
N GLN A 62 4.47 -8.48 -6.15
CA GLN A 62 5.85 -8.68 -6.63
C GLN A 62 5.93 -8.93 -8.15
N GLU A 63 4.89 -9.51 -8.76
CA GLU A 63 4.89 -9.85 -10.20
C GLU A 63 4.86 -8.61 -11.13
N SER A 64 4.53 -7.42 -10.63
CA SER A 64 4.50 -6.18 -11.44
C SER A 64 5.71 -5.26 -11.27
N ASP A 65 6.52 -5.43 -10.22
CA ASP A 65 7.83 -4.78 -10.15
C ASP A 65 8.80 -5.66 -10.96
N GLY A 66 8.80 -5.47 -12.28
CA GLY A 66 9.87 -5.97 -13.14
C GLY A 66 11.23 -5.45 -12.66
N PRO A 67 12.34 -6.17 -12.96
CA PRO A 67 13.67 -5.86 -12.46
C PRO A 67 14.16 -4.44 -12.74
#